data_AF-A0A1R0GXD7-F1
#
_entry.id   AF-A0A1R0GXD7-F1
#
_cell.length_a   1.000
_cell.length_b   1.000
_cell.length_c   1.000
_cell.angle_alpha   90.00
_cell.angle_beta   90.00
_cell.angle_gamma   90.00
#
_symmetry.space_group_name_H-M   'P 1'
#
loop_
_entity.id
_entity.type
_entity.pdbx_description
1 polymer ?
#
loop_
_entity_poly.entity_id
_entity_poly.type
_entity_poly.pdbx_seq_one_letter_code
_entity_poly.pdbx_strand_id
1 'polypeptide(L)' 'MNSENNLDAASTSDSEEEYCKYWINWFLNAKGNEFFCDIDEEYILDRFNLTGLPAEVPHFQQAMELITDELGILLLI' A
#
# COMPACT_ATOMS: atom_id res chain seq x y z
N MET A 1 26.43 4.09 -37.06
CA MET A 1 25.51 2.94 -36.90
C MET A 1 25.56 2.55 -35.44
N ASN A 2 24.44 2.82 -34.78
CA ASN A 2 23.88 2.37 -33.50
C ASN A 2 24.85 2.15 -32.32
N SER A 3 24.81 2.94 -31.24
CA SER A 3 23.69 3.17 -30.30
C SER A 3 23.19 1.89 -29.66
N GLU A 4 23.85 1.44 -28.59
CA GLU A 4 23.22 0.64 -27.52
C GLU A 4 23.80 1.08 -26.17
N ASN A 5 23.41 2.27 -25.72
CA ASN A 5 23.26 2.56 -24.30
C ASN A 5 21.83 2.15 -23.93
N ASN A 6 21.58 1.02 -23.27
CA ASN A 6 20.42 0.89 -22.39
C ASN A 6 20.35 -0.39 -21.54
N LEU A 7 19.89 -0.20 -20.30
CA LEU A 7 19.13 -1.13 -19.43
C LEU A 7 19.88 -2.20 -18.62
N ASP A 8 20.55 -1.77 -17.55
CA ASP A 8 20.71 -2.61 -16.33
C ASP A 8 20.38 -1.79 -15.05
N ALA A 9 19.49 -0.80 -15.15
CA ALA A 9 19.06 0.03 -14.02
C ALA A 9 17.70 -0.43 -13.44
N ALA A 10 17.54 -1.74 -13.22
CA ALA A 10 16.35 -2.28 -12.57
C ALA A 10 16.75 -3.39 -11.60
N SER A 11 17.25 -3.01 -10.43
CA SER A 11 17.18 -3.83 -9.21
C SER A 11 17.83 -3.06 -8.07
N THR A 12 17.03 -2.25 -7.37
CA THR A 12 17.11 -2.03 -5.91
C THR A 12 16.17 -0.90 -5.49
N SER A 13 14.86 -1.09 -5.65
CA SER A 13 13.86 -0.31 -4.89
C SER A 13 12.80 -1.19 -4.22
N ASP A 14 12.90 -2.51 -4.39
CA ASP A 14 11.94 -3.51 -3.88
C ASP A 14 12.05 -3.72 -2.35
N SER A 15 13.16 -3.29 -1.74
CA SER A 15 13.40 -3.50 -0.31
C SER A 15 12.72 -2.45 0.59
N GLU A 16 12.34 -1.28 0.06
CA GLU A 16 11.55 -0.29 0.81
C GLU A 16 10.05 -0.56 0.67
N GLU A 17 9.59 -1.08 -0.48
CA GLU A 17 8.19 -1.51 -0.68
C GLU A 17 7.79 -2.71 0.19
N GLU A 18 8.74 -3.57 0.59
CA GLU A 18 8.46 -4.74 1.42
C GLU A 18 8.02 -4.37 2.84
N TYR A 19 8.37 -3.17 3.34
CA TYR A 19 8.02 -2.73 4.70
C TYR A 19 6.62 -2.11 4.84
N CYS A 20 5.99 -1.64 3.75
CA CYS A 20 4.71 -0.92 3.80
C CYS A 20 3.47 -1.77 3.47
N LYS A 21 3.65 -3.09 3.24
CA LYS A 21 2.56 -3.96 2.73
C LYS A 21 2.20 -5.13 3.65
N TYR A 22 2.45 -5.05 4.95
CA TYR A 22 2.16 -6.17 5.86
C TYR A 22 0.67 -6.46 5.95
N TRP A 23 -0.17 -5.43 6.16
CA TRP A 23 -1.61 -5.63 6.28
C TRP A 23 -2.25 -6.10 4.97
N ILE A 24 -1.93 -5.43 3.85
CA ILE A 24 -2.48 -5.74 2.53
C ILE A 24 -2.09 -7.16 2.12
N ASN A 25 -0.81 -7.51 2.24
CA ASN A 25 -0.34 -8.85 1.90
C ASN A 25 -0.98 -9.93 2.80
N TRP A 26 -1.10 -9.68 4.11
CA TRP A 26 -1.81 -10.59 5.02
C TRP A 26 -3.28 -10.78 4.60
N PHE A 27 -3.97 -9.69 4.27
CA PHE A 27 -5.37 -9.72 3.88
C PHE A 27 -5.58 -10.51 2.59
N LEU A 28 -4.76 -10.31 1.56
CA LEU A 28 -4.88 -11.01 0.27
C LEU A 28 -4.60 -12.51 0.38
N ASN A 29 -3.71 -12.92 1.29
CA ASN A 29 -3.39 -14.32 1.52
C ASN A 29 -4.37 -15.04 2.48
N ALA A 30 -5.34 -14.33 3.05
CA ALA A 30 -6.33 -14.94 3.93
C ALA A 30 -7.32 -15.83 3.14
N LYS A 31 -7.67 -16.99 3.72
CA LYS A 31 -8.62 -17.92 3.11
C LYS A 31 -9.96 -17.22 2.85
N GLY A 32 -10.43 -17.24 1.61
CA GLY A 32 -11.67 -16.59 1.17
C GLY A 32 -11.47 -15.24 0.48
N ASN A 33 -10.25 -14.71 0.44
CA ASN A 33 -9.93 -13.43 -0.18
C ASN A 33 -9.32 -13.56 -1.59
N GLU A 34 -9.55 -14.69 -2.26
CA GLU A 34 -8.96 -15.05 -3.57
C GLU A 34 -9.38 -14.13 -4.73
N PHE A 35 -10.42 -13.32 -4.55
CA PHE A 35 -10.92 -12.37 -5.56
C PHE A 35 -10.38 -10.95 -5.40
N PHE A 36 -9.67 -10.66 -4.31
CA PHE A 36 -9.09 -9.33 -4.09
C PHE A 36 -7.72 -9.22 -4.75
N CYS A 37 -7.32 -8.00 -5.08
CA CYS A 37 -6.02 -7.70 -5.68
C CYS A 37 -5.24 -6.73 -4.79
N ASP A 38 -3.93 -6.71 -5.00
CA ASP A 38 -3.06 -5.68 -4.45
C ASP A 38 -3.43 -4.31 -5.06
N ILE A 39 -3.37 -3.27 -4.23
CA ILE A 39 -3.69 -1.90 -4.59
C ILE A 39 -2.48 -1.04 -4.24
N ASP A 40 -2.04 -0.24 -5.19
CA ASP A 40 -0.90 0.66 -5.01
C ASP A 40 -1.13 1.65 -3.86
N GLU A 41 -0.11 1.85 -3.03
CA GLU A 41 -0.19 2.73 -1.87
C GLU A 41 -0.51 4.18 -2.27
N GLU A 42 0.03 4.65 -3.41
CA GLU A 42 -0.28 5.97 -3.97
C GLU A 42 -1.78 6.16 -4.23
N TYR A 43 -2.49 5.09 -4.62
CA TYR A 43 -3.92 5.13 -4.83
C TYR A 43 -4.69 5.27 -3.50
N ILE A 44 -4.23 4.55 -2.47
CA ILE A 44 -4.82 4.53 -1.13
C ILE A 44 -4.60 5.86 -0.41
N LEU A 45 -3.43 6.49 -0.57
CA LEU A 45 -3.09 7.76 0.09
C LEU A 45 -3.70 8.99 -0.59
N ASP A 46 -4.13 8.89 -1.85
CA ASP A 46 -4.81 9.97 -2.54
C ASP A 46 -6.25 10.17 -2.03
N ARG A 47 -6.45 11.27 -1.30
CA ARG A 47 -7.75 11.65 -0.74
C ARG A 47 -8.85 11.82 -1.78
N PHE A 48 -8.50 12.10 -3.04
CA PHE A 48 -9.48 12.20 -4.12
C PHE A 48 -10.13 10.85 -4.40
N ASN A 49 -9.34 9.77 -4.43
CA ASN A 49 -9.83 8.39 -4.63
C ASN A 49 -10.71 7.89 -3.48
N LEU A 50 -10.54 8.49 -2.29
CA LEU A 50 -11.26 8.13 -1.07
C LEU A 50 -12.52 8.98 -0.83
N THR A 51 -12.92 9.84 -1.77
CA THR A 51 -14.04 10.76 -1.58
C THR A 51 -15.33 10.01 -1.21
N GLY A 52 -15.93 10.39 -0.07
CA GLY A 52 -17.16 9.79 0.45
C GLY A 52 -16.95 8.62 1.42
N LEU A 53 -15.83 7.90 1.35
CA LEU A 53 -15.54 6.78 2.25
C LEU A 53 -15.46 7.16 3.73
N PRO A 54 -14.89 8.31 4.15
CA PRO A 54 -14.84 8.67 5.56
C PRO A 54 -16.20 8.82 6.25
N ALA A 55 -17.28 9.05 5.47
CA ALA A 55 -18.63 9.15 6.01
C ALA A 55 -19.30 7.77 6.17
N GLU A 56 -18.91 6.79 5.35
CA GLU A 56 -19.49 5.44 5.32
C GLU A 56 -18.78 4.49 6.30
N VAL A 57 -17.50 4.72 6.56
CA VAL A 57 -16.66 3.83 7.38
C VAL A 57 -16.47 4.43 8.77
N PRO A 58 -17.00 3.80 9.84
CA PRO A 58 -16.70 4.19 11.21
C PRO A 58 -15.20 4.09 11.48
N HIS A 59 -14.65 5.02 12.25
CA HIS A 59 -13.23 5.01 12.60
C HIS A 59 -12.29 5.02 11.38
N PHE A 60 -12.69 5.67 10.28
CA PHE A 60 -11.94 5.68 9.01
C PHE A 60 -10.45 5.99 9.16
N GLN A 61 -10.09 6.96 10.01
CA GLN A 61 -8.68 7.27 10.24
C GLN A 61 -7.90 6.10 10.84
N GLN A 62 -8.45 5.42 11.86
CA GLN A 62 -7.81 4.27 12.49
C GLN A 62 -7.78 3.07 11.53
N ALA A 63 -8.82 2.92 10.71
CA ALA A 63 -8.83 1.94 9.65
C ALA A 63 -7.69 2.23 8.66
N MET A 64 -7.56 3.47 8.18
CA MET A 64 -6.51 3.90 7.27
C MET A 64 -5.11 3.59 7.83
N GLU A 65 -4.84 4.01 9.07
CA GLU A 65 -3.59 3.74 9.78
C GLU A 65 -3.29 2.24 9.90
N LEU A 66 -4.31 1.38 9.97
CA LEU A 66 -4.14 -0.08 9.97
C LEU A 66 -3.77 -0.62 8.58
N ILE A 67 -4.44 -0.16 7.52
CA ILE A 67 -4.22 -0.67 6.14
C ILE A 67 -2.86 -0.23 5.60
N THR A 68 -2.35 0.92 6.04
CA THR A 68 -1.04 1.48 5.67
C THR A 68 0.07 1.13 6.67
N ASP A 69 -0.19 0.24 7.63
CA ASP A 69 0.74 -0.18 8.68
C ASP A 69 1.30 0.96 9.58
N GLU A 70 0.67 2.14 9.58
CA GLU A 70 1.04 3.31 10.40
C GLU A 70 0.51 3.26 11.85
N LEU A 71 -0.38 2.32 12.18
CA LEU A 71 -1.09 2.20 13.47
C LEU A 71 -0.16 2.11 14.70
N GLY A 72 1.13 1.78 14.51
CA GLY A 72 2.14 1.69 15.57
C GLY A 72 3.05 2.92 15.73
N ILE A 73 3.09 3.84 14.77
CA ILE A 73 4.02 4.99 14.80
C ILE A 73 3.59 6.03 15.85
N LEU A 74 2.29 6.15 16.10
CA LEU A 74 1.72 7.09 17.08
C LEU A 74 1.92 6.70 18.55
N LEU A 75 2.26 5.44 18.86
CA LEU A 75 2.44 4.96 20.24
C LEU A 75 3.88 5.11 20.78
N LEU A 76 4.82 5.61 19.96
CA LEU A 76 6.23 5.79 20.34
C LEU A 76 6.66 7.25 20.59
N ILE A 77 5.70 8.18 20.70
CA ILE A 77 5.92 9.56 21.16
C ILE A 77 5.30 9.76 22.54
#